data_AF-A0A2Z3I2F0-F1
#
_entry.id   AF-A0A2Z3I2F0-F1
#
_cell.length_a   1.000
_cell.length_b   1.000
_cell.length_c   1.000
_cell.angle_alpha   90.00
_cell.angle_beta   90.00
_cell.angle_gamma   90.00
#
_symmetry.space_group_name_H-M   'P 1'
#
loop_
_entity.id
_entity.type
_entity.pdbx_description
1 polymer ?
#
loop_
_entity_poly.entity_id
_entity_poly.type
_entity_poly.pdbx_seq_one_letter_code
_entity_poly.pdbx_strand_id
1 'polypeptide(L)'
;MKKLIPALLFTTSIPLLVMAEPPEAHNSSAPMPCGMSGPGTHMQSPMRMGPHAAGIQHMTPEQHAKMQEIMQEQHKKRQDITKKYLDKLSDSEKKAMRDELNQTREETSKAIRAILTPEQQKTFDENKKRRDERMKEWQEFQDWKANKAKN
;
A
#
# COMPACT_ATOMS: atom_id res chain seq x y z
N MET A 1 -1.55 54.37 16.14
CA MET A 1 -2.24 54.66 17.42
C MET A 1 -2.45 53.34 18.16
N LYS A 2 -1.85 53.22 19.34
CA LYS A 2 -1.96 52.09 20.27
C LYS A 2 -3.33 52.14 20.95
N LYS A 3 -4.11 51.05 21.01
CA LYS A 3 -5.11 50.79 22.06
C LYS A 3 -5.24 49.28 22.31
N LEU A 4 -4.70 48.85 23.45
CA LEU A 4 -4.92 47.59 24.16
C LEU A 4 -6.06 47.82 25.17
N ILE A 5 -7.07 46.94 25.29
CA ILE A 5 -7.90 46.75 26.50
C ILE A 5 -8.39 45.27 26.57
N PRO A 6 -8.48 44.62 27.76
CA PRO A 6 -8.28 43.18 27.97
C PRO A 6 -9.54 42.35 28.36
N ALA A 7 -9.35 41.02 28.33
CA ALA A 7 -9.86 39.93 29.17
C ALA A 7 -11.33 39.88 29.66
N LEU A 8 -12.01 38.75 29.39
CA LEU A 8 -12.95 38.13 30.33
C LEU A 8 -12.97 36.60 30.15
N LEU A 9 -12.49 35.88 31.15
CA LEU A 9 -12.61 34.42 31.27
C LEU A 9 -13.95 34.10 31.94
N PHE A 10 -14.76 33.23 31.33
CA PHE A 10 -15.81 32.50 32.03
C PHE A 10 -15.63 31.00 31.76
N THR A 11 -15.16 30.31 32.79
CA THR A 11 -15.07 28.86 32.90
C THR A 11 -16.45 28.29 33.22
N THR A 12 -17.00 27.44 32.36
CA THR A 12 -18.16 26.61 32.71
C THR A 12 -17.80 25.14 32.57
N SER A 13 -17.61 24.49 33.71
CA SER A 13 -17.51 23.04 33.88
C SER A 13 -18.84 22.37 33.54
N ILE A 14 -18.84 21.30 32.74
CA ILE A 14 -19.99 20.38 32.61
C ILE A 14 -19.51 18.95 32.94
N PRO A 15 -20.27 18.17 33.72
CA PRO A 15 -19.78 17.02 34.49
C PRO A 15 -19.58 15.76 33.66
N LEU A 16 -18.62 14.93 34.08
CA LEU A 16 -18.47 13.53 33.64
C LEU A 16 -19.71 12.72 34.03
N LEU A 17 -20.40 12.14 33.04
CA LEU A 17 -21.32 11.03 33.29
C LEU A 17 -20.49 9.73 33.30
N VAL A 18 -20.42 9.10 34.46
CA VAL A 18 -20.07 7.68 34.60
C VAL A 18 -21.38 6.90 34.51
N MET A 19 -21.53 6.04 33.49
CA MET A 19 -22.52 4.96 33.47
C MET A 19 -21.75 3.64 33.49
N ALA A 20 -22.00 2.86 34.55
CA ALA A 20 -21.46 1.53 34.76
C ALA A 20 -22.35 0.44 34.11
N GLU A 21 -21.68 -0.52 33.47
CA GLU A 21 -22.04 -1.82 32.82
C GLU A 21 -22.77 -2.87 33.70
N PRO A 22 -23.03 -4.14 33.27
CA PRO A 22 -23.55 -4.80 32.02
C PRO A 22 -24.60 -5.93 32.43
N PRO A 23 -24.91 -7.07 31.74
CA PRO A 23 -24.58 -7.65 30.41
C PRO A 23 -25.77 -8.27 29.60
N GLU A 24 -25.42 -8.80 28.41
CA GLU A 24 -26.12 -9.72 27.45
C GLU A 24 -26.37 -9.11 26.05
N ALA A 25 -25.43 -9.22 25.11
CA ALA A 25 -25.12 -10.40 24.27
C ALA A 25 -26.10 -10.63 23.10
N HIS A 26 -25.99 -9.80 22.05
CA HIS A 26 -26.17 -10.29 20.68
C HIS A 26 -24.86 -10.11 19.90
N ASN A 27 -24.14 -11.22 19.79
CA ASN A 27 -23.13 -11.50 18.78
C ASN A 27 -23.68 -11.10 17.39
N SER A 28 -22.98 -10.39 16.50
CA SER A 28 -21.64 -10.69 16.03
C SER A 28 -21.01 -9.44 15.42
N SER A 29 -20.13 -8.79 16.16
CA SER A 29 -19.16 -7.84 15.63
C SER A 29 -17.86 -8.05 16.40
N ALA A 30 -17.31 -9.26 16.30
CA ALA A 30 -15.94 -9.48 16.75
C ALA A 30 -15.01 -8.65 15.84
N PRO A 31 -14.08 -7.87 16.40
CA PRO A 31 -13.02 -7.27 15.61
C PRO A 31 -12.20 -8.43 15.01
N MET A 32 -12.19 -8.51 13.68
CA MET A 32 -11.36 -9.48 12.97
C MET A 32 -9.92 -9.30 13.47
N PRO A 33 -9.21 -10.37 13.88
CA PRO A 33 -7.83 -10.25 14.30
C PRO A 33 -7.02 -9.72 13.11
N CYS A 34 -6.62 -8.46 13.19
CA CYS A 34 -5.63 -7.90 12.28
C CYS A 34 -4.35 -8.71 12.48
N GLY A 35 -4.02 -9.54 11.50
CA GLY A 35 -2.67 -10.09 11.35
C GLY A 35 -2.49 -11.53 11.83
N MET A 36 -3.23 -12.47 11.24
CA MET A 36 -2.64 -13.79 10.98
C MET A 36 -3.14 -14.35 9.64
N SER A 37 -2.78 -13.67 8.55
CA SER A 37 -2.83 -14.25 7.20
C SER A 37 -1.63 -13.77 6.41
N GLY A 38 -0.82 -14.72 5.97
CA GLY A 38 0.16 -14.54 4.90
C GLY A 38 -0.49 -14.10 3.58
N PRO A 39 0.30 -14.04 2.51
CA PRO A 39 0.26 -13.00 1.50
C PRO A 39 -1.05 -12.94 0.69
N GLY A 40 -1.63 -11.73 0.56
CA GLY A 40 -2.33 -11.38 -0.69
C GLY A 40 -3.82 -11.04 -0.63
N THR A 41 -4.32 -10.36 0.41
CA THR A 41 -5.70 -9.86 0.39
C THR A 41 -5.82 -8.38 0.76
N HIS A 42 -6.34 -7.62 -0.21
CA HIS A 42 -7.06 -6.36 -0.07
C HIS A 42 -6.28 -5.05 0.15
N MET A 43 -5.24 -4.84 -0.66
CA MET A 43 -4.86 -3.48 -1.08
C MET A 43 -5.00 -3.42 -2.59
N GLN A 44 -5.57 -2.34 -3.09
CA GLN A 44 -5.93 -2.07 -4.48
C GLN A 44 -4.72 -2.13 -5.42
N SER A 45 -4.31 -3.35 -5.78
CA SER A 45 -3.29 -3.62 -6.79
C SER A 45 -4.00 -3.81 -8.12
N PRO A 46 -3.65 -3.06 -9.20
CA PRO A 46 -4.09 -3.35 -10.57
C PRO A 46 -3.56 -4.70 -11.12
N MET A 47 -3.06 -5.57 -10.23
CA MET A 47 -2.51 -6.89 -10.49
C MET A 47 -3.31 -8.04 -9.89
N ARG A 48 -4.50 -7.82 -9.29
CA ARG A 48 -5.40 -8.95 -9.03
C ARG A 48 -6.15 -9.30 -10.33
N MET A 49 -5.41 -9.74 -11.35
CA MET A 49 -5.94 -10.28 -12.61
C MET A 49 -5.78 -11.80 -12.59
N GLY A 50 -6.31 -12.43 -11.54
CA GLY A 50 -6.34 -13.88 -11.41
C GLY A 50 -7.79 -14.37 -11.52
N PRO A 51 -8.04 -15.67 -11.71
CA PRO A 51 -9.39 -16.22 -11.82
C PRO A 51 -10.28 -15.88 -10.60
N HIS A 52 -9.67 -15.75 -9.42
CA HIS A 52 -10.33 -15.27 -8.20
C HIS A 52 -10.78 -13.79 -8.24
N ALA A 53 -10.32 -12.99 -9.20
CA ALA A 53 -10.75 -11.61 -9.39
C ALA A 53 -11.91 -11.48 -10.38
N ALA A 54 -12.11 -12.49 -11.25
CA ALA A 54 -13.28 -12.59 -12.12
C ALA A 54 -14.54 -13.09 -11.39
N GLY A 55 -14.44 -13.35 -10.07
CA GLY A 55 -15.56 -13.89 -9.27
C GLY A 55 -15.92 -15.34 -9.62
N ILE A 56 -15.12 -16.02 -10.44
CA ILE A 56 -15.40 -17.39 -10.89
C ILE A 56 -14.82 -18.36 -9.86
N GLN A 57 -15.69 -18.89 -9.01
CA GLN A 57 -15.37 -20.05 -8.17
C GLN A 57 -15.66 -21.33 -8.95
N HIS A 58 -14.74 -22.29 -8.86
CA HIS A 58 -14.74 -23.58 -9.57
C HIS A 58 -14.44 -23.48 -11.07
N MET A 59 -13.16 -23.59 -11.42
CA MET A 59 -12.69 -23.76 -12.80
C MET A 59 -12.00 -25.12 -12.94
N THR A 60 -12.14 -25.77 -14.10
CA THR A 60 -11.32 -26.96 -14.41
C THR A 60 -9.85 -26.55 -14.60
N PRO A 61 -8.88 -27.49 -14.46
CA PRO A 61 -7.47 -27.20 -14.69
C PRO A 61 -7.19 -26.60 -16.08
N GLU A 62 -7.89 -27.07 -17.11
CA GLU A 62 -7.76 -26.57 -18.49
C GLU A 62 -8.27 -25.12 -18.63
N GLN A 63 -9.41 -24.81 -18.02
CA GLN A 63 -9.95 -23.44 -17.98
C GLN A 63 -9.00 -22.51 -17.25
N HIS A 64 -8.37 -22.99 -16.17
CA HIS A 64 -7.39 -22.22 -15.42
C HIS A 64 -6.14 -21.92 -16.26
N ALA A 65 -5.61 -22.90 -16.98
CA ALA A 65 -4.47 -22.72 -17.88
C ALA A 65 -4.78 -21.69 -18.98
N LYS A 66 -5.93 -21.81 -19.64
CA LYS A 66 -6.36 -20.86 -20.68
C LYS A 66 -6.57 -19.45 -20.13
N MET A 67 -7.14 -19.33 -18.94
CA MET A 67 -7.30 -18.05 -18.26
C MET A 67 -5.94 -17.42 -17.92
N GLN A 68 -4.98 -18.20 -17.43
CA GLN A 68 -3.64 -17.71 -17.17
C GLN A 68 -2.97 -17.18 -18.44
N GLU A 69 -3.10 -17.88 -19.57
CA GLU A 69 -2.57 -17.43 -20.86
C GLU A 69 -3.18 -16.08 -21.27
N ILE A 70 -4.51 -15.95 -21.23
CA ILE A 70 -5.22 -14.70 -21.55
C ILE A 70 -4.73 -13.56 -20.64
N MET A 71 -4.60 -13.81 -19.34
CA MET A 71 -4.17 -12.80 -18.38
C MET A 71 -2.71 -12.40 -18.59
N GLN A 72 -1.83 -13.35 -18.93
CA GLN A 72 -0.45 -13.06 -19.28
C GLN A 72 -0.35 -12.22 -20.56
N GLU A 73 -1.13 -12.55 -21.60
CA GLU A 73 -1.16 -11.78 -22.84
C GLU A 73 -1.69 -10.36 -22.61
N GLN A 74 -2.78 -10.23 -21.83
CA GLN A 74 -3.31 -8.93 -21.43
C GLN A 74 -2.28 -8.12 -20.65
N HIS A 75 -1.54 -8.75 -19.74
CA HIS A 75 -0.48 -8.10 -18.98
C HIS A 75 0.64 -7.59 -19.89
N LYS A 76 1.12 -8.42 -20.83
CA LYS A 76 2.14 -8.03 -21.82
C LYS A 76 1.65 -6.84 -22.66
N LYS A 77 0.46 -6.92 -23.24
CA LYS A 77 -0.15 -5.82 -24.01
C LYS A 77 -0.22 -4.52 -23.21
N ARG A 78 -0.63 -4.59 -21.94
CA ARG A 78 -0.66 -3.42 -21.04
C ARG A 78 0.74 -2.85 -20.81
N GLN A 79 1.74 -3.70 -20.57
CA GLN A 79 3.12 -3.26 -20.40
C GLN A 79 3.64 -2.57 -21.67
N ASP A 80 3.37 -3.14 -22.85
CA ASP A 80 3.85 -2.60 -24.13
C ASP A 80 3.22 -1.25 -24.45
N ILE A 81 1.91 -1.10 -24.21
CA ILE A 81 1.23 0.19 -24.33
C ILE A 81 1.87 1.22 -23.41
N THR A 82 2.08 0.87 -22.14
CA THR A 82 2.69 1.78 -21.15
C THR A 82 4.09 2.19 -21.57
N LYS A 83 4.94 1.23 -21.96
CA LYS A 83 6.30 1.49 -22.45
C LYS A 83 6.29 2.42 -23.66
N LYS A 84 5.43 2.14 -24.66
CA LYS A 84 5.29 2.97 -25.86
C LYS A 84 5.05 4.45 -25.56
N TYR A 85 4.30 4.78 -24.49
CA TYR A 85 4.07 6.17 -24.09
C TYR A 85 5.15 6.70 -23.16
N LEU A 86 5.67 5.89 -22.24
CA LEU A 86 6.79 6.29 -21.39
C LEU A 86 8.06 6.57 -22.19
N ASP A 87 8.30 5.85 -23.28
CA ASP A 87 9.47 6.04 -24.14
C ASP A 87 9.44 7.37 -24.92
N LYS A 88 8.29 8.03 -24.99
CA LYS A 88 8.16 9.39 -25.56
C LYS A 88 8.61 10.48 -24.59
N LEU A 89 8.67 10.18 -23.30
CA LEU A 89 9.19 11.12 -22.29
C LEU A 89 10.71 11.19 -22.39
N SER A 90 11.24 12.41 -22.27
CA SER A 90 12.67 12.62 -22.09
C SER A 90 13.18 11.96 -20.80
N ASP A 91 14.48 11.71 -20.71
CA ASP A 91 15.07 11.13 -19.49
C ASP A 91 14.87 12.04 -18.26
N SER A 92 14.86 13.36 -18.47
CA SER A 92 14.56 14.35 -17.42
C SER A 92 13.13 14.21 -16.91
N GLU A 93 12.14 14.10 -17.80
CA GLU A 93 10.73 13.92 -17.41
C GLU A 93 10.50 12.57 -16.75
N LYS A 94 11.14 11.50 -17.26
CA LYS A 94 11.11 10.18 -16.62
C LYS A 94 11.71 10.22 -15.22
N LYS A 95 12.76 11.02 -14.99
CA LYS A 95 13.36 11.21 -13.67
C LYS A 95 12.42 12.01 -12.76
N ALA A 96 11.90 13.14 -13.22
CA ALA A 96 10.94 13.96 -12.46
C ALA A 96 9.74 13.13 -11.99
N MET A 97 9.13 12.35 -12.90
CA MET A 97 8.03 11.45 -12.57
C MET A 97 8.42 10.43 -11.47
N ARG A 98 9.61 9.83 -11.54
CA ARG A 98 10.08 8.88 -10.51
C ARG A 98 10.28 9.57 -9.16
N ASP A 99 10.85 10.76 -9.17
CA ASP A 99 11.12 11.55 -7.96
C ASP A 99 9.80 11.95 -7.28
N GLU A 100 8.81 12.45 -8.04
CA GLU A 100 7.47 12.79 -7.54
C GLU A 100 6.73 11.57 -6.95
N LEU A 101 6.82 10.42 -7.61
CA LEU A 101 6.24 9.18 -7.10
C LEU A 101 6.92 8.74 -5.79
N ASN A 102 8.24 8.92 -5.67
CA ASN A 102 8.97 8.58 -4.46
C ASN A 102 8.61 9.52 -3.31
N GLN A 103 8.52 10.82 -3.58
CA GLN A 103 8.06 11.80 -2.61
C GLN A 103 6.65 11.45 -2.09
N THR A 104 5.71 11.17 -2.99
CA THR A 104 4.34 10.78 -2.62
C THR A 104 4.32 9.51 -1.75
N ARG A 105 5.16 8.53 -2.05
CA ARG A 105 5.30 7.30 -1.24
C ARG A 105 5.85 7.59 0.14
N GLU A 106 6.84 8.47 0.26
CA GLU A 106 7.41 8.85 1.55
C GLU A 106 6.40 9.61 2.42
N GLU A 107 5.68 10.57 1.84
CA GLU A 107 4.63 11.32 2.51
C GLU A 107 3.52 10.39 3.01
N THR A 108 3.03 9.50 2.15
CA THR A 108 2.05 8.47 2.52
C THR A 108 2.58 7.57 3.64
N SER A 109 3.84 7.15 3.57
CA SER A 109 4.45 6.31 4.60
C SER A 109 4.55 7.01 5.95
N LYS A 110 4.86 8.31 5.98
CA LYS A 110 4.86 9.13 7.20
C LYS A 110 3.45 9.25 7.78
N ALA A 111 2.46 9.53 6.94
CA ALA A 111 1.05 9.62 7.36
C ALA A 111 0.54 8.29 7.94
N ILE A 112 0.85 7.16 7.29
CA ILE A 112 0.53 5.83 7.81
C ILE A 112 1.21 5.61 9.16
N ARG A 113 2.51 5.86 9.26
CA ARG A 113 3.24 5.66 10.52
C ARG A 113 2.63 6.45 11.67
N ALA A 114 2.17 7.68 11.43
CA ALA A 114 1.60 8.56 12.46
C ALA A 114 0.31 8.01 13.11
N ILE A 115 -0.45 7.16 12.42
CA ILE A 115 -1.68 6.55 12.95
C ILE A 115 -1.46 5.14 13.56
N LEU A 116 -0.24 4.60 13.49
CA LEU A 116 0.09 3.28 14.02
C LEU A 116 0.49 3.34 15.50
N THR A 117 0.15 2.28 16.24
CA THR A 117 0.65 2.09 17.62
C THR A 117 2.16 1.83 17.62
N PRO A 118 2.88 2.04 18.74
CA PRO A 118 4.33 1.81 18.79
C PRO A 118 4.76 0.40 18.36
N GLU A 119 4.02 -0.63 18.75
CA GLU A 119 4.29 -2.02 18.34
C GLU A 119 4.09 -2.21 16.83
N GLN A 120 3.02 -1.64 16.26
CA GLN A 120 2.76 -1.69 14.83
C GLN A 120 3.84 -0.92 14.04
N GLN A 121 4.29 0.24 14.54
CA GLN A 121 5.37 1.01 13.92
C GLN A 121 6.66 0.20 13.81
N LYS A 122 7.00 -0.60 14.82
CA LYS A 122 8.16 -1.48 14.78
C LYS A 122 8.07 -2.46 13.60
N THR A 123 6.94 -3.17 13.47
CA THR A 123 6.73 -4.10 12.36
C THR A 123 6.68 -3.40 11.00
N PHE A 124 6.18 -2.18 10.94
CA PHE A 124 6.14 -1.37 9.73
C PHE A 124 7.55 -0.97 9.27
N ASP A 125 8.36 -0.47 10.19
CA ASP A 125 9.75 -0.05 9.92
C ASP A 125 10.63 -1.26 9.55
N GLU A 126 10.49 -2.40 10.23
CA GLU A 126 11.18 -3.66 9.87
C GLU A 126 10.80 -4.12 8.46
N ASN A 127 9.51 -4.09 8.13
CA ASN A 127 9.04 -4.43 6.79
C ASN A 127 9.54 -3.46 5.72
N LYS A 128 9.67 -2.17 6.05
CA LYS A 128 10.27 -1.17 5.15
C LYS A 128 11.74 -1.52 4.89
N LYS A 129 12.52 -1.75 5.94
CA LYS A 129 13.94 -2.13 5.83
C LYS A 129 14.15 -3.37 4.95
N ARG A 130 13.35 -4.43 5.17
CA ARG A 130 13.41 -5.66 4.36
C ARG A 130 13.04 -5.42 2.89
N ARG A 131 12.15 -4.47 2.59
CA ARG A 131 11.87 -4.09 1.20
C ARG A 131 13.06 -3.39 0.59
N ASP A 132 13.66 -2.44 1.29
CA ASP A 132 14.82 -1.68 0.81
C ASP A 132 16.03 -2.60 0.55
N GLU A 133 16.27 -3.60 1.41
CA GLU A 133 17.30 -4.63 1.21
C GLU A 133 17.04 -5.45 -0.06
N ARG A 134 15.83 -6.00 -0.24
CA ARG A 134 15.47 -6.75 -1.45
C ARG A 134 15.58 -5.91 -2.73
N MET A 135 15.28 -4.61 -2.66
CA MET A 135 15.43 -3.72 -3.82
C MET A 135 16.91 -3.53 -4.18
N LYS A 136 17.80 -3.43 -3.19
CA LYS A 136 19.25 -3.37 -3.41
C LYS A 136 19.78 -4.67 -3.99
N GLU A 137 19.44 -5.82 -3.40
CA GLU A 137 19.82 -7.14 -3.90
C GLU A 137 19.34 -7.36 -5.34
N TRP A 138 18.10 -6.94 -5.64
CA TRP A 138 17.56 -7.02 -7.00
C TRP A 138 18.33 -6.14 -7.97
N GLN A 139 18.72 -4.93 -7.57
CA GLN A 139 19.52 -4.03 -8.40
C GLN A 139 20.89 -4.64 -8.70
N GLU A 140 21.58 -5.16 -7.68
CA GLU A 140 22.86 -5.88 -7.83
C GLU A 140 22.72 -7.08 -8.78
N PHE A 141 21.62 -7.84 -8.66
CA PHE A 141 21.34 -8.95 -9.55
C PHE A 141 21.11 -8.51 -11.01
N GLN A 142 20.40 -7.39 -11.24
CA GLN A 142 20.24 -6.84 -12.59
C GLN A 142 21.58 -6.40 -13.19
N ASP A 143 22.43 -5.76 -12.40
CA ASP A 143 23.75 -5.32 -12.84
C ASP A 143 24.65 -6.53 -13.16
N TRP A 144 24.62 -7.57 -12.33
CA TRP A 144 25.29 -8.85 -12.61
C TRP A 144 24.80 -9.49 -13.91
N LYS A 145 23.47 -9.53 -14.12
CA LYS A 145 22.86 -10.10 -15.33
C LYS A 145 23.25 -9.32 -16.58
N ALA A 146 23.29 -7.98 -16.49
CA ALA A 146 23.73 -7.11 -17.59
C ALA A 146 25.21 -7.33 -17.93
N ASN A 147 26.07 -7.51 -16.93
CA ASN A 147 27.49 -7.81 -17.13
C ASN A 147 27.69 -9.21 -17.73
N LYS A 148 26.91 -10.20 -17.31
CA LYS A 148 26.94 -11.57 -17.88
C LYS A 148 26.44 -11.64 -19.32
N ALA A 149 25.50 -10.80 -19.73
CA ALA A 149 25.01 -10.76 -21.11
C ALA A 149 25.99 -10.07 -22.09
N LYS A 150 26.99 -9.33 -21.57
CA LYS A 150 28.01 -8.63 -22.36
C LYS A 150 29.31 -9.42 -22.55
N ASN A 151 29.50 -10.50 -21.78
CA ASN A 151 30.66 -11.40 -21.82
C ASN A 151 30.26 -12.76 -22.40
#